data_AF-A0A0G0H2Y5-F1
#
_entry.id   AF-A0A0G0H2Y5-F1
#
_cell.length_a   1.000
_cell.length_b   1.000
_cell.length_c   1.000
_cell.angle_alpha   90.00
_cell.angle_beta   90.00
_cell.angle_gamma   90.00
#
_symmetry.space_group_name_H-M   'P 1'
#
loop_
_entity.id
_entity.type
_entity.pdbx_description
1 polymer ?
#
loop_
_entity_poly.entity_id
_entity_poly.type
_entity_poly.pdbx_seq_one_letter_code
_entity_poly.pdbx_strand_id
1 'polypeptide(L)'
;FFIMLVLYDEAGKNHHSGFNLACPGGAGCLKATFLNVCFGNSPAINDQTPALELSIYYDLTGVLGSVATPNNFSNLQIARTVLDPNSARIVSAGTNFVHANDGVCNLNSEKYSFSERVKLNPAGLLPSTCSSEGCILAVKIRSLYNIATPHSIGLEAQSTGGTEFPPQGIQIESTGTSGESTRKIDVLQTYPEPPSFFETALFSRGDIDKVIP
;
A
#
# COMPACT_ATOMS: atom_id res chain seq x y z
N PHE A 1 -0.60 2.56 11.99
CA PHE A 1 -1.51 2.95 10.88
C PHE A 1 -1.10 2.15 9.65
N PHE A 2 -2.08 1.62 8.92
CA PHE A 2 -1.90 0.77 7.76
C PHE A 2 -2.67 1.37 6.59
N ILE A 3 -2.03 1.45 5.42
CA ILE A 3 -2.69 1.82 4.17
C ILE A 3 -2.42 0.68 3.21
N MET A 4 -3.47 0.02 2.73
CA MET A 4 -3.39 -0.87 1.58
C MET A 4 -3.92 -0.12 0.36
N LEU A 5 -3.04 0.12 -0.60
CA LEU A 5 -3.39 0.59 -1.92
C LEU A 5 -3.58 -0.61 -2.84
N VAL A 6 -4.81 -0.91 -3.23
CA VAL A 6 -5.07 -1.80 -4.37
C VAL A 6 -4.63 -1.05 -5.62
N LEU A 7 -3.85 -1.67 -6.52
CA LEU A 7 -3.37 -1.03 -7.75
C LEU A 7 -4.14 -1.47 -9.01
N TYR A 8 -5.23 -2.19 -8.78
CA TYR A 8 -6.22 -2.61 -9.76
C TYR A 8 -7.55 -1.88 -9.54
N ASP A 9 -8.14 -1.40 -10.64
CA ASP A 9 -9.48 -0.78 -10.64
C ASP A 9 -10.56 -1.86 -10.64
N GLU A 10 -11.48 -1.81 -9.67
CA GLU A 10 -12.78 -2.49 -9.78
C GLU A 10 -13.73 -1.67 -10.65
N ALA A 11 -13.33 -1.40 -11.90
CA ALA A 11 -14.02 -0.45 -12.76
C ALA A 11 -15.49 -0.85 -12.99
N GLY A 12 -16.38 -0.25 -12.21
CA GLY A 12 -17.76 -0.01 -12.58
C GLY A 12 -18.79 -0.98 -11.99
N LYS A 13 -19.58 -0.38 -11.09
CA LYS A 13 -21.00 -0.66 -10.76
C LYS A 13 -21.22 -1.63 -9.61
N ASN A 14 -21.87 -1.09 -8.57
CA ASN A 14 -22.92 -1.74 -7.79
C ASN A 14 -22.84 -3.27 -7.82
N HIS A 15 -22.05 -3.90 -6.95
CA HIS A 15 -22.08 -5.34 -6.69
C HIS A 15 -22.63 -6.16 -7.87
N HIS A 16 -22.00 -6.11 -9.05
CA HIS A 16 -22.39 -7.01 -10.12
C HIS A 16 -21.72 -8.34 -9.83
N SER A 17 -22.58 -9.34 -9.64
CA SER A 17 -22.30 -10.72 -9.29
C SER A 17 -21.05 -11.25 -9.98
N GLY A 18 -19.91 -11.26 -9.27
CA GLY A 18 -18.67 -11.79 -9.82
C GLY A 18 -17.40 -11.60 -8.99
N PHE A 19 -17.23 -10.49 -8.26
CA PHE A 19 -15.98 -10.18 -7.52
C PHE A 19 -14.70 -10.40 -8.36
N ASN A 20 -14.74 -10.02 -9.65
CA ASN A 20 -13.59 -10.19 -10.53
C ASN A 20 -12.76 -8.90 -10.56
N LEU A 21 -11.49 -9.01 -10.17
CA LEU A 21 -10.48 -7.98 -10.47
C LEU A 21 -10.29 -7.99 -11.99
N ALA A 22 -10.56 -6.88 -12.67
CA ALA A 22 -10.45 -6.83 -14.13
C ALA A 22 -9.72 -5.57 -14.59
N CYS A 23 -9.01 -5.70 -15.72
CA CYS A 23 -8.38 -4.60 -16.45
C CYS A 23 -9.09 -4.43 -17.81
N PRO A 24 -10.29 -3.81 -17.89
CA PRO A 24 -11.08 -3.86 -19.11
C PRO A 24 -10.44 -3.03 -20.22
N GLY A 25 -10.10 -3.66 -21.36
CA GLY A 25 -9.85 -2.94 -22.62
C GLY A 25 -8.58 -2.08 -22.69
N GLY A 26 -7.53 -2.40 -21.92
CA GLY A 26 -6.23 -1.71 -22.04
C GLY A 26 -6.17 -0.31 -21.41
N ALA A 27 -7.23 0.12 -20.74
CA ALA A 27 -7.26 1.32 -19.92
C ALA A 27 -7.76 0.94 -18.52
N GLY A 28 -6.90 0.99 -17.50
CA GLY A 28 -7.36 0.86 -16.11
C GLY A 28 -6.41 0.23 -15.11
N CYS A 29 -5.33 -0.42 -15.56
CA CYS A 29 -4.38 -1.04 -14.64
C CYS A 29 -3.07 -0.27 -14.57
N LEU A 30 -2.70 0.09 -13.34
CA LEU A 30 -1.54 0.92 -13.09
C LEU A 30 -0.26 0.20 -13.57
N LYS A 31 0.47 0.84 -14.48
CA LYS A 31 1.78 0.37 -15.00
C LYS A 31 2.92 1.19 -14.40
N ALA A 32 3.02 1.20 -13.08
CA ALA A 32 4.02 2.01 -12.40
C ALA A 32 5.42 1.38 -12.52
N THR A 33 6.39 2.16 -13.01
CA THR A 33 7.81 1.77 -12.92
C THR A 33 8.41 2.24 -11.60
N PHE A 34 7.85 3.31 -11.05
CA PHE A 34 8.28 3.90 -9.78
C PHE A 34 7.08 4.25 -8.92
N LEU A 35 7.30 4.09 -7.62
CA LEU A 35 6.43 4.62 -6.58
C LEU A 35 7.23 5.67 -5.81
N ASN A 36 6.83 6.92 -5.94
CA ASN A 36 7.33 8.01 -5.11
C ASN A 36 6.60 7.93 -3.77
N VAL A 37 7.36 7.76 -2.69
CA VAL A 37 6.86 7.72 -1.32
C VAL A 37 7.33 8.97 -0.63
N CYS A 38 6.41 9.76 -0.11
CA CYS A 38 6.71 10.99 0.62
C CYS A 38 6.09 10.94 2.00
N PHE A 39 6.87 11.28 3.03
CA PHE A 39 6.40 11.11 4.40
C PHE A 39 7.12 12.02 5.40
N GLY A 40 6.55 12.07 6.60
CA GLY A 40 7.05 12.91 7.67
C GLY A 40 6.54 14.35 7.55
N ASN A 41 6.30 14.97 8.71
CA ASN A 41 5.78 16.33 8.77
C ASN A 41 6.87 17.30 8.33
N SER A 42 6.48 18.37 7.65
CA SER A 42 7.39 19.45 7.25
C SER A 42 7.14 20.70 8.11
N PRO A 43 8.14 21.21 8.86
CA PRO A 43 9.53 20.77 8.92
C PRO A 43 9.74 19.46 9.69
N ALA A 44 10.85 18.78 9.38
CA ALA A 44 11.19 17.46 9.90
C ALA A 44 11.32 17.42 11.43
N ILE A 45 10.89 16.29 12.03
CA ILE A 45 11.21 15.92 13.40
C ILE A 45 11.95 14.58 13.33
N ASN A 46 13.24 14.62 13.00
CA ASN A 46 14.11 13.49 12.67
C ASN A 46 14.05 12.30 13.65
N ASP A 47 14.02 12.53 14.96
CA ASP A 47 13.99 11.43 15.94
C ASP A 47 12.59 10.84 16.17
N GLN A 48 11.54 11.57 15.79
CA GLN A 48 10.15 11.14 15.95
C GLN A 48 9.53 10.65 14.64
N THR A 49 10.15 10.95 13.50
CA THR A 49 9.62 10.52 12.20
C THR A 49 9.75 9.00 12.10
N PRO A 50 8.65 8.30 11.79
CA PRO A 50 8.65 6.85 11.72
C PRO A 50 9.44 6.35 10.52
N ALA A 51 9.93 5.12 10.63
CA ALA A 51 10.29 4.36 9.44
C ALA A 51 9.02 3.80 8.78
N LEU A 52 9.06 3.54 7.48
CA LEU A 52 7.96 2.96 6.72
C LEU A 52 8.39 1.62 6.13
N GLU A 53 7.64 0.56 6.41
CA GLU A 53 7.73 -0.67 5.65
C GLU A 53 6.72 -0.63 4.51
N LEU A 54 7.21 -0.88 3.30
CA LEU A 54 6.39 -1.09 2.11
C LEU A 54 6.40 -2.57 1.75
N SER A 55 5.22 -3.13 1.57
CA SER A 55 4.95 -4.50 1.18
C SER A 55 4.19 -4.50 -0.15
N ILE A 56 4.88 -4.87 -1.23
CA ILE A 56 4.31 -4.91 -2.59
C ILE A 56 3.88 -6.34 -2.88
N TYR A 57 2.58 -6.54 -3.02
CA TYR A 57 1.99 -7.81 -3.40
C TYR A 57 1.92 -7.91 -4.92
N TYR A 58 2.41 -9.02 -5.47
CA TYR A 58 2.44 -9.24 -6.90
C TYR A 58 2.18 -10.69 -7.28
N ASP A 59 1.71 -10.92 -8.50
CA ASP A 59 1.43 -12.24 -9.06
C ASP A 59 2.13 -12.41 -10.40
N LEU A 60 3.04 -13.38 -10.47
CA LEU A 60 3.84 -13.65 -11.68
C LEU A 60 3.02 -14.13 -12.88
N THR A 61 1.79 -14.59 -12.66
CA THR A 61 0.86 -15.00 -13.71
C THR A 61 -0.01 -13.85 -14.23
N GLY A 62 0.07 -12.66 -13.61
CA GLY A 62 -0.53 -11.42 -14.07
C GLY A 62 -2.06 -11.50 -14.23
N VAL A 63 -2.58 -10.99 -15.34
CA VAL A 63 -4.02 -11.08 -15.67
C VAL A 63 -4.55 -12.52 -15.75
N LEU A 64 -3.71 -13.54 -15.88
CA LEU A 64 -4.13 -14.95 -15.88
C LEU A 64 -4.12 -15.59 -14.48
N GLY A 65 -3.65 -14.84 -13.47
CA GLY A 65 -3.46 -15.30 -12.10
C GLY A 65 -4.61 -14.98 -11.16
N SER A 66 -4.26 -14.44 -10.00
CA SER A 66 -5.17 -14.00 -8.93
C SER A 66 -6.23 -13.01 -9.44
N VAL A 67 -5.93 -12.28 -10.52
CA VAL A 67 -6.83 -11.33 -11.17
C VAL A 67 -7.98 -12.05 -11.89
N ALA A 68 -7.70 -13.05 -12.75
CA ALA A 68 -8.72 -13.79 -13.49
C ALA A 68 -9.31 -15.00 -12.76
N THR A 69 -8.66 -15.49 -11.71
CA THR A 69 -9.11 -16.64 -10.93
C THR A 69 -9.28 -16.25 -9.46
N PRO A 70 -10.48 -15.76 -9.07
CA PRO A 70 -10.74 -15.37 -7.68
C PRO A 70 -10.39 -16.50 -6.70
N ASN A 71 -9.78 -16.14 -5.57
CA ASN A 71 -9.29 -17.05 -4.52
C ASN A 71 -8.11 -17.96 -4.91
N ASN A 72 -7.47 -17.75 -6.05
CA ASN A 72 -6.23 -18.44 -6.40
C ASN A 72 -5.01 -17.57 -6.07
N PHE A 73 -4.39 -17.81 -4.91
CA PHE A 73 -3.21 -17.08 -4.44
C PHE A 73 -1.90 -17.87 -4.62
N SER A 74 -1.90 -18.93 -5.42
CA SER A 74 -0.75 -19.85 -5.54
C SER A 74 0.53 -19.20 -6.06
N ASN A 75 0.39 -18.13 -6.84
CA ASN A 75 1.50 -17.37 -7.43
C ASN A 75 1.71 -16.00 -6.78
N LEU A 76 0.97 -15.72 -5.69
CA LEU A 76 1.09 -14.48 -4.94
C LEU A 76 2.43 -14.44 -4.22
N GLN A 77 3.16 -13.35 -4.43
CA GLN A 77 4.45 -13.08 -3.82
C GLN A 77 4.46 -11.67 -3.24
N ILE A 78 5.45 -11.42 -2.38
CA ILE A 78 5.62 -10.14 -1.71
C ILE A 78 7.07 -9.68 -1.79
N ALA A 79 7.28 -8.46 -2.26
CA ALA A 79 8.55 -7.76 -2.16
C ALA A 79 8.43 -6.70 -1.07
N ARG A 80 9.49 -6.51 -0.27
CA ARG A 80 9.48 -5.56 0.84
C ARG A 80 10.68 -4.64 0.79
N THR A 81 10.46 -3.40 1.21
CA THR A 81 11.54 -2.45 1.54
C THR A 81 11.14 -1.69 2.79
N VAL A 82 12.14 -1.23 3.55
CA VAL A 82 11.93 -0.37 4.71
C VAL A 82 12.70 0.92 4.50
N LEU A 83 12.00 2.03 4.64
CA LEU A 83 12.52 3.38 4.50
C LEU A 83 12.66 4.00 5.88
N ASP A 84 13.84 4.47 6.24
CA ASP A 84 14.08 5.12 7.52
C ASP A 84 14.83 6.45 7.32
N PRO A 85 14.27 7.60 7.75
CA PRO A 85 14.96 8.88 7.66
C PRO A 85 16.00 9.08 8.77
N ASN A 86 16.02 8.21 9.80
CA ASN A 86 16.94 8.33 10.91
C ASN A 86 18.19 7.46 10.67
N SER A 87 19.25 8.10 10.18
CA SER A 87 20.54 7.44 9.93
C SER A 87 21.12 6.73 11.16
N ALA A 88 20.86 7.23 12.38
CA ALA A 88 21.34 6.57 13.60
C ALA A 88 20.65 5.22 13.80
N ARG A 89 19.36 5.07 13.49
CA ARG A 89 18.65 3.77 13.56
C ARG A 89 19.18 2.78 12.53
N ILE A 90 19.47 3.24 11.32
CA ILE A 90 19.99 2.38 10.25
C ILE A 90 21.35 1.81 10.64
N VAL A 91 22.27 2.68 11.06
CA VAL A 91 23.67 2.30 11.38
C VAL A 91 23.76 1.50 12.68
N SER A 92 23.07 1.93 13.74
CA SER A 92 23.18 1.29 15.06
C SER A 92 22.52 -0.08 15.14
N ALA A 93 21.46 -0.32 14.35
CA ALA A 93 20.74 -1.58 14.39
C ALA A 93 21.26 -2.63 13.38
N GLY A 94 22.26 -2.28 12.55
CA GLY A 94 22.73 -3.16 11.47
C GLY A 94 21.61 -3.59 10.52
N THR A 95 20.62 -2.72 10.35
CA THR A 95 19.41 -3.03 9.56
C THR A 95 19.68 -2.81 8.09
N ASN A 96 19.11 -3.66 7.22
CA ASN A 96 19.15 -3.47 5.77
C ASN A 96 18.09 -2.45 5.30
N PHE A 97 17.84 -1.41 6.11
CA PHE A 97 16.88 -0.37 5.78
C PHE A 97 17.50 0.61 4.77
N VAL A 98 16.67 1.13 3.88
CA VAL A 98 17.05 2.19 2.94
C VAL A 98 16.92 3.52 3.66
N HIS A 99 17.98 4.32 3.62
CA HIS A 99 17.92 5.70 4.10
C HIS A 99 17.02 6.52 3.17
N ALA A 100 15.92 7.06 3.68
CA ALA A 100 15.06 7.94 2.90
C ALA A 100 15.78 9.26 2.59
N ASN A 101 15.55 9.84 1.42
CA ASN A 101 16.21 11.11 1.06
C ASN A 101 15.64 12.26 1.90
N ASP A 102 16.56 13.08 2.42
CA ASP A 102 16.22 14.35 3.07
C ASP A 102 15.80 15.40 2.04
N GLY A 103 14.75 16.16 2.33
CA GLY A 103 14.33 17.30 1.51
C GLY A 103 12.81 17.40 1.35
N VAL A 104 12.34 18.58 0.95
CA VAL A 104 10.90 18.80 0.77
C VAL A 104 10.41 18.01 -0.45
N CYS A 105 9.64 16.95 -0.19
CA CYS A 105 8.78 16.38 -1.21
C CYS A 105 7.44 17.11 -1.22
N ASN A 106 6.99 17.52 -2.40
CA ASN A 106 5.68 18.12 -2.60
C ASN A 106 4.82 17.15 -3.39
N LEU A 107 3.69 16.72 -2.82
CA LEU A 107 2.63 16.04 -3.57
C LEU A 107 1.39 16.91 -3.47
N ASN A 108 0.91 17.38 -4.61
CA ASN A 108 -0.15 18.39 -4.70
C ASN A 108 0.19 19.61 -3.82
N SER A 109 -0.69 19.94 -2.86
CA SER A 109 -0.52 21.06 -1.92
C SER A 109 0.14 20.66 -0.59
N GLU A 110 0.48 19.38 -0.40
CA GLU A 110 1.04 18.87 0.85
C GLU A 110 2.57 18.74 0.75
N LYS A 111 3.24 19.06 1.87
CA LYS A 111 4.70 19.06 1.98
C LYS A 111 5.17 18.02 2.98
N TYR A 112 6.11 17.20 2.56
CA TYR A 112 6.72 16.14 3.37
C TYR A 112 8.22 16.40 3.49
N SER A 113 8.82 15.97 4.58
CA SER A 113 10.25 16.19 4.83
C SER A 113 11.18 15.11 4.29
N PHE A 114 10.63 13.96 3.92
CA PHE A 114 11.40 12.82 3.43
C PHE A 114 10.74 12.20 2.23
N SER A 115 11.55 11.61 1.36
CA SER A 115 11.05 10.87 0.21
C SER A 115 11.94 9.73 -0.24
N GLU A 116 11.35 8.74 -0.90
CA GLU A 116 12.08 7.71 -1.62
C GLU A 116 11.38 7.36 -2.92
N ARG A 117 12.19 7.12 -3.96
CA ARG A 117 11.71 6.67 -5.26
C ARG A 117 11.91 5.16 -5.39
N VAL A 118 10.90 4.41 -5.00
CA VAL A 118 10.93 2.95 -5.02
C VAL A 118 10.78 2.44 -6.45
N LYS A 119 11.76 1.65 -6.92
CA LYS A 119 11.73 1.02 -8.26
C LYS A 119 10.89 -0.26 -8.23
N LEU A 120 9.82 -0.28 -9.03
CA LEU A 120 8.90 -1.40 -9.20
C LEU A 120 9.24 -2.21 -10.46
N ASN A 121 10.52 -2.52 -10.64
CA ASN A 121 11.02 -3.22 -11.83
C ASN A 121 12.21 -4.14 -11.45
N PRO A 122 12.80 -4.88 -12.41
CA PRO A 122 13.90 -5.84 -12.16
C PRO A 122 15.19 -5.25 -11.64
N ALA A 123 15.39 -3.95 -11.83
CA ALA A 123 16.50 -3.21 -11.22
C ALA A 123 16.17 -2.70 -9.81
N GLY A 124 15.01 -3.08 -9.27
CA GLY A 124 14.47 -2.70 -7.97
C GLY A 124 13.87 -3.90 -7.24
N LEU A 125 12.62 -3.77 -6.79
CA LEU A 125 12.00 -4.74 -5.89
C LEU A 125 11.31 -5.93 -6.58
N LEU A 126 10.99 -5.82 -7.87
CA LEU A 126 10.14 -6.82 -8.56
C LEU A 126 10.94 -7.61 -9.59
N PRO A 127 10.73 -8.92 -9.76
CA PRO A 127 11.46 -9.72 -10.73
C PRO A 127 11.09 -9.36 -12.19
N SER A 128 11.95 -9.74 -13.16
CA SER A 128 11.71 -9.52 -14.60
C SER A 128 10.47 -10.22 -15.15
N THR A 129 10.00 -11.25 -14.45
CA THR A 129 8.74 -11.94 -14.74
C THR A 129 7.51 -11.09 -14.37
N CYS A 130 7.67 -10.07 -13.52
CA CYS A 130 6.62 -9.13 -13.17
C CYS A 130 6.60 -7.92 -14.12
N SER A 131 6.33 -8.19 -15.40
CA SER A 131 6.30 -7.16 -16.46
C SER A 131 4.95 -7.02 -17.15
N SER A 132 4.00 -7.88 -16.81
CA SER A 132 2.66 -7.90 -17.38
C SER A 132 1.68 -7.05 -16.58
N GLU A 133 0.63 -6.61 -17.26
CA GLU A 133 -0.58 -6.12 -16.60
C GLU A 133 -1.15 -7.21 -15.69
N GLY A 134 -1.75 -6.81 -14.57
CA GLY A 134 -2.18 -7.78 -13.57
C GLY A 134 -1.08 -8.27 -12.62
N CYS A 135 0.20 -7.91 -12.83
CA CYS A 135 1.26 -8.36 -11.93
C CYS A 135 1.24 -7.67 -10.55
N ILE A 136 1.27 -6.34 -10.45
CA ILE A 136 1.33 -5.62 -9.16
C ILE A 136 -0.07 -5.43 -8.58
N LEU A 137 -0.42 -6.21 -7.56
CA LEU A 137 -1.76 -6.26 -6.97
C LEU A 137 -2.05 -5.13 -5.99
N ALA A 138 -1.13 -4.94 -5.04
CA ALA A 138 -1.34 -3.97 -3.99
C ALA A 138 -0.02 -3.52 -3.38
N VAL A 139 -0.04 -2.35 -2.75
CA VAL A 139 1.03 -1.86 -1.89
C VAL A 139 0.45 -1.64 -0.50
N LYS A 140 1.03 -2.31 0.49
CA LYS A 140 0.73 -2.08 1.90
C LYS A 140 1.83 -1.26 2.54
N ILE A 141 1.46 -0.24 3.29
CA ILE A 141 2.38 0.61 4.05
C ILE A 141 2.11 0.45 5.53
N ARG A 142 3.18 0.16 6.27
CA ARG A 142 3.18 0.04 7.73
C ARG A 142 4.14 1.08 8.29
N SER A 143 3.64 1.89 9.22
CA SER A 143 4.49 2.79 10.01
C SER A 143 5.17 2.01 11.15
N LEU A 144 6.48 2.14 11.26
CA LEU A 144 7.33 1.57 12.30
C LEU A 144 7.85 2.68 13.20
N TYR A 145 8.02 2.37 14.50
CA TYR A 145 8.54 3.30 15.50
C TYR A 145 7.73 4.59 15.70
N ASN A 146 6.47 4.64 15.23
CA ASN A 146 5.58 5.74 15.57
C ASN A 146 5.00 5.52 16.97
N ILE A 147 5.35 6.40 17.91
CA ILE A 147 4.98 6.27 19.32
C ILE A 147 3.97 7.32 19.81
N ALA A 148 3.79 8.45 19.12
CA ALA A 148 2.96 9.55 19.63
C ALA A 148 2.47 10.54 18.57
N THR A 149 3.23 10.78 17.50
CA THR A 149 2.98 11.89 16.58
C THR A 149 2.33 11.38 15.29
N PRO A 150 1.18 11.94 14.87
CA PRO A 150 0.66 11.67 13.53
C PRO A 150 1.63 12.16 12.46
N HIS A 151 1.84 11.33 11.44
CA HIS A 151 2.68 11.67 10.29
C HIS A 151 1.91 11.42 9.01
N SER A 152 1.87 12.44 8.14
CA SER A 152 1.31 12.30 6.80
C SER A 152 2.20 11.39 5.94
N ILE A 153 1.56 10.60 5.09
CA ILE A 153 2.19 9.77 4.07
C ILE A 153 1.46 10.05 2.76
N GLY A 154 2.22 10.42 1.74
CA GLY A 154 1.73 10.64 0.39
C GLY A 154 2.44 9.72 -0.59
N LEU A 155 1.71 9.31 -1.62
CA LEU A 155 2.18 8.36 -2.63
C LEU A 155 1.85 8.91 -4.01
N GLU A 156 2.76 8.70 -4.95
CA GLU A 156 2.53 9.00 -6.36
C GLU A 156 3.15 7.88 -7.19
N ALA A 157 2.33 7.24 -8.02
CA ALA A 157 2.82 6.30 -9.01
C ALA A 157 3.27 7.04 -10.27
N GLN A 158 4.46 6.75 -10.77
CA GLN A 158 4.89 7.25 -12.08
C GLN A 158 4.74 6.13 -13.12
N SER A 159 3.76 6.31 -14.02
CA SER A 159 3.50 5.42 -15.15
C SER A 159 3.39 6.21 -16.46
N THR A 160 3.60 5.53 -17.58
CA THR A 160 3.35 6.08 -18.93
C THR A 160 1.86 6.21 -19.26
N GLY A 161 0.95 5.73 -18.40
CA GLY A 161 -0.50 5.72 -18.61
C GLY A 161 -1.33 6.49 -17.56
N GLY A 162 -0.68 7.26 -16.67
CA GLY A 162 -1.34 8.03 -15.60
C GLY A 162 -0.65 7.92 -14.24
N THR A 163 -1.00 8.80 -13.30
CA THR A 163 -0.45 8.82 -11.92
C THR A 163 -1.50 8.45 -10.87
N GLU A 164 -2.73 8.20 -11.30
CA GLU A 164 -3.86 7.95 -10.41
C GLU A 164 -3.86 6.51 -9.94
N PHE A 165 -3.98 6.35 -8.61
CA PHE A 165 -4.32 5.07 -8.01
C PHE A 165 -5.80 4.79 -8.25
N PRO A 166 -6.20 3.51 -8.40
CA PRO A 166 -7.61 3.19 -8.45
C PRO A 166 -8.29 3.58 -7.12
N PRO A 167 -9.62 3.75 -7.12
CA PRO A 167 -10.38 4.04 -5.90
C PRO A 167 -10.05 3.01 -4.82
N GLN A 168 -9.89 3.43 -3.55
CA GLN A 168 -9.53 2.57 -2.41
C GLN A 168 -10.72 2.18 -1.52
N GLY A 169 -11.92 2.53 -1.97
CA GLY A 169 -13.16 2.32 -1.25
C GLY A 169 -14.30 3.12 -1.87
N ILE A 170 -15.48 3.00 -1.26
CA ILE A 170 -16.71 3.66 -1.67
C ILE A 170 -17.18 4.55 -0.53
N GLN A 171 -17.39 5.84 -0.81
CA GLN A 171 -18.09 6.73 0.12
C GLN A 171 -19.59 6.61 -0.13
N ILE A 172 -20.33 6.20 0.90
CA ILE A 172 -21.79 6.00 0.88
C ILE A 172 -22.42 7.14 1.66
N GLU A 173 -23.06 8.05 0.94
CA GLU A 173 -23.82 9.15 1.54
C GLU A 173 -25.33 8.88 1.45
N SER A 174 -26.03 9.04 2.57
CA SER A 174 -27.49 8.93 2.62
C SER A 174 -28.07 10.11 3.38
N THR A 175 -28.89 10.91 2.70
CA THR A 175 -29.61 12.03 3.31
C THR A 175 -31.09 11.68 3.45
N GLY A 176 -31.60 11.68 4.68
CA GLY A 176 -33.01 11.48 4.98
C GLY A 176 -33.64 12.77 5.49
N THR A 177 -34.82 13.11 4.96
CA THR A 177 -35.61 14.26 5.40
C THR A 177 -36.95 13.78 5.96
N SER A 178 -37.33 14.26 7.15
CA SER A 178 -38.63 14.01 7.76
C SER A 178 -39.17 15.32 8.37
N GLY A 179 -40.26 15.82 7.81
CA GLY A 179 -40.76 17.17 8.12
C GLY A 179 -39.71 18.22 7.77
N GLU A 180 -39.36 19.07 8.73
CA GLU A 180 -38.28 20.07 8.60
C GLU A 180 -36.89 19.55 9.02
N SER A 181 -36.79 18.30 9.48
CA SER A 181 -35.51 17.73 9.89
C SER A 181 -34.83 17.03 8.71
N THR A 182 -33.59 17.41 8.42
CA THR A 182 -32.72 16.70 7.47
C THR A 182 -31.53 16.11 8.21
N ARG A 183 -31.22 14.84 7.96
CA ARG A 183 -30.05 14.14 8.51
C ARG A 183 -29.25 13.52 7.37
N LYS A 184 -27.92 13.70 7.39
CA LYS A 184 -26.97 13.06 6.50
C LYS A 184 -26.18 12.00 7.28
N ILE A 185 -26.04 10.82 6.70
CA ILE A 185 -25.11 9.78 7.13
C ILE A 185 -24.06 9.66 6.04
N ASP A 186 -22.80 9.57 6.44
CA ASP A 186 -21.64 9.40 5.56
C ASP A 186 -20.82 8.21 6.08
N VAL A 187 -20.65 7.19 5.24
CA VAL A 187 -19.94 5.96 5.57
C VAL A 187 -18.89 5.69 4.50
N LEU A 188 -17.63 5.55 4.91
CA LEU A 188 -16.58 5.06 4.03
C LEU A 188 -16.46 3.54 4.15
N GLN A 189 -16.71 2.82 3.06
CA GLN A 189 -16.49 1.39 2.95
C GLN A 189 -15.19 1.14 2.17
N THR A 190 -14.13 0.72 2.85
CA THR A 190 -12.86 0.33 2.23
C THR A 190 -12.91 -1.12 1.73
N TYR A 191 -11.97 -1.52 0.88
CA TYR A 191 -11.83 -2.93 0.53
C TYR A 191 -11.51 -3.80 1.76
N PRO A 192 -11.97 -5.07 1.79
CA PRO A 192 -11.63 -6.00 2.86
C PRO A 192 -10.11 -6.22 2.91
N GLU A 193 -9.50 -5.94 4.06
CA GLU A 193 -8.09 -6.26 4.32
C GLU A 193 -8.00 -7.49 5.23
N PRO A 194 -7.13 -8.48 4.94
CA PRO A 194 -6.88 -9.56 5.88
C PRO A 194 -6.32 -8.98 7.20
N PRO A 195 -6.81 -9.44 8.36
CA PRO A 195 -6.29 -8.98 9.65
C PRO A 195 -4.77 -9.19 9.77
N SER A 196 -4.07 -8.22 10.35
CA SER A 196 -2.60 -8.17 10.40
C SER A 196 -1.92 -9.35 11.09
N PHE A 197 -2.65 -10.15 11.87
CA PHE A 197 -2.13 -11.35 12.52
C PHE A 197 -2.05 -12.58 11.61
N PHE A 198 -2.62 -12.53 10.40
CA PHE A 198 -2.48 -13.60 9.40
C PHE A 198 -1.22 -13.47 8.53
N GLU A 199 -0.33 -12.52 8.82
CA GLU A 199 0.91 -12.32 8.07
C GLU A 199 2.05 -13.27 8.50
N THR A 200 1.86 -14.04 9.56
CA THR A 200 2.89 -14.92 10.13
C THR A 200 2.44 -16.39 10.16
N ALA A 201 3.23 -17.26 9.53
CA ALA A 201 3.18 -18.68 9.80
C ALA A 201 4.18 -18.99 10.93
N LEU A 202 3.69 -19.40 12.10
CA LEU A 202 4.55 -19.86 13.18
C LEU A 202 5.00 -21.29 12.85
N PHE A 203 6.22 -21.41 12.33
CA PHE A 203 6.88 -22.71 12.20
C PHE A 203 7.59 -23.05 13.51
N SER A 204 7.15 -24.12 14.18
CA SER A 204 7.87 -24.73 15.28
C SER A 204 8.25 -26.15 14.92
N ARG A 205 9.51 -26.55 15.18
CA ARG A 205 10.01 -27.92 14.96
C ARG A 205 9.58 -28.89 16.08
N GLY A 206 8.80 -28.41 17.06
CA GLY A 206 8.27 -29.15 18.21
C GLY A 206 7.13 -28.40 18.90
N ASP A 207 6.70 -28.86 20.07
CA ASP A 207 5.58 -28.25 20.81
C ASP A 207 5.89 -26.80 21.23
N ILE A 208 4.89 -25.93 21.10
CA ILE A 208 4.95 -24.53 21.55
C ILE A 208 4.47 -24.52 23.00
N ASP A 209 5.41 -24.65 23.93
CA ASP A 209 5.10 -24.42 25.34
C ASP A 209 4.99 -22.93 25.60
N LYS A 210 3.77 -22.50 25.95
CA LYS A 210 3.48 -21.14 26.39
C LYS A 210 4.11 -20.92 27.76
N VAL A 211 5.38 -20.52 27.80
CA VAL A 211 5.97 -19.97 29.02
C VAL A 211 5.48 -18.53 29.16
N ILE A 212 4.51 -18.34 30.04
CA ILE A 212 4.04 -17.02 30.48
C ILE A 212 5.06 -16.51 31.52
N PRO A 213 5.80 -15.42 31.29
CA PRO A 213 6.46 -14.68 32.37
C PRO A 213 5.43 -13.92 33.22
#